data_AF-A0A3Q9S5A7-F1
#
_entry.id   AF-A0A3Q9S5A7-F1
#
_cell.length_a   1.000
_cell.length_b   1.000
_cell.length_c   1.000
_cell.angle_alpha   90.00
_cell.angle_beta   90.00
_cell.angle_gamma   90.00
#
_symmetry.space_group_name_H-M   'P 1'
#
loop_
_entity.id
_entity.type
_entity.pdbx_description
1 polymer ?
#
loop_
_entity_poly.entity_id
_entity_poly.type
_entity_poly.pdbx_seq_one_letter_code
_entity_poly.pdbx_strand_id
1 'polypeptide(L)'
;MRRHFRKKYRKCRKEMKADLRVIMKNNLELSMLIQKIYITYYQRRMLHKIWYVLDTKYTDIYKNEFCGENGLVGKMLCGNWDEFFTNMYFIDRAFYEKYSRRIPEEAALGDAYAVAISYMKSL
;
A
#
# COMPACT_ATOMS: atom_id res chain seq x y z
N MET A 1 -14.07 -1.84 1.23
CA MET A 1 -14.50 -0.46 1.56
C MET A 1 -16.03 -0.32 1.50
N ARG A 2 -16.66 0.14 2.58
CA ARG A 2 -18.13 0.35 2.69
C ARG A 2 -18.61 1.40 1.67
N ARG A 3 -19.90 1.33 1.25
CA ARG A 3 -20.48 2.15 0.17
C ARG A 3 -20.40 3.67 0.45
N HIS A 4 -20.53 4.09 1.70
CA HIS A 4 -20.44 5.52 2.07
C HIS A 4 -19.02 6.08 1.85
N PHE A 5 -17.97 5.33 2.18
CA PHE A 5 -16.57 5.77 1.99
C PHE A 5 -16.24 5.90 0.50
N ARG A 6 -16.77 5.00 -0.34
CA ARG A 6 -16.66 5.11 -1.81
C ARG A 6 -17.25 6.42 -2.34
N LYS A 7 -18.38 6.87 -1.79
CA LYS A 7 -18.99 8.16 -2.16
C LYS A 7 -18.17 9.34 -1.63
N LYS A 8 -17.78 9.31 -0.34
CA LYS A 8 -17.01 10.39 0.33
C LYS A 8 -15.76 10.79 -0.45
N TYR A 9 -14.97 9.82 -0.91
CA TYR A 9 -13.69 10.10 -1.58
C TYR A 9 -13.79 10.14 -3.11
N ARG A 10 -14.97 9.98 -3.72
CA ARG A 10 -15.13 9.78 -5.17
C ARG A 10 -14.50 10.89 -6.00
N LYS A 11 -14.72 12.16 -5.63
CA LYS A 11 -14.19 13.32 -6.36
C LYS A 11 -12.66 13.35 -6.27
N CYS A 12 -12.12 13.31 -5.05
CA CYS A 12 -10.68 13.37 -4.81
C CYS A 12 -9.92 12.19 -5.45
N ARG A 13 -10.48 10.98 -5.42
CA ARG A 13 -9.91 9.79 -6.09
C ARG A 13 -9.89 9.92 -7.62
N LYS A 14 -10.93 10.51 -8.22
CA LYS A 14 -10.94 10.78 -9.68
C LYS A 14 -9.83 11.75 -10.07
N GLU A 15 -9.68 12.84 -9.32
CA GLU A 15 -8.60 13.82 -9.51
C GLU A 15 -7.23 13.15 -9.36
N MET A 16 -7.02 12.40 -8.28
CA MET A 16 -5.77 11.67 -8.03
C MET A 16 -5.42 10.72 -9.17
N LYS A 17 -6.39 9.97 -9.71
CA LYS A 17 -6.15 9.10 -10.87
C LYS A 17 -5.80 9.85 -12.14
N ALA A 18 -6.28 11.09 -12.32
CA ALA A 18 -5.88 11.91 -13.46
C ALA A 18 -4.42 12.33 -13.31
N ASP A 19 -4.03 12.85 -12.14
CA ASP A 19 -2.66 13.25 -11.82
C ASP A 19 -1.69 12.06 -11.94
N LEU A 20 -2.03 10.89 -11.38
CA LEU A 20 -1.22 9.67 -11.48
C LEU A 20 -0.98 9.23 -12.93
N ARG A 21 -1.96 9.39 -13.83
CA ARG A 21 -1.77 9.08 -15.25
C ARG A 21 -0.79 10.04 -15.90
N VAL A 22 -0.80 11.32 -15.52
CA VAL A 22 0.17 12.30 -16.03
C VAL A 22 1.58 11.92 -15.58
N ILE A 23 1.76 11.63 -14.29
CA ILE A 23 3.06 11.30 -13.71
C ILE A 23 3.61 9.98 -14.29
N MET A 24 2.77 8.95 -14.46
CA MET A 24 3.22 7.62 -14.89
C MET A 24 3.31 7.43 -16.41
N LYS A 25 2.72 8.32 -17.22
CA LYS A 25 2.65 8.15 -18.69
C LYS A 25 4.00 7.81 -19.33
N ASN A 26 5.08 8.41 -18.84
CA ASN A 26 6.45 8.23 -19.33
C ASN A 26 7.41 7.81 -18.21
N ASN A 27 6.91 7.23 -17.11
CA ASN A 27 7.71 6.83 -15.95
C ASN A 27 7.34 5.39 -15.56
N LEU A 28 7.98 4.44 -16.24
CA LEU A 28 7.74 3.02 -16.03
C LEU A 28 8.31 2.53 -14.69
N GLU A 29 9.39 3.14 -14.23
CA GLU A 29 10.03 2.89 -12.95
C GLU A 29 9.06 3.15 -11.80
N LEU A 30 8.32 4.27 -11.84
CA LEU A 30 7.27 4.58 -10.89
C LEU A 30 6.12 3.57 -10.96
N SER A 31 5.75 3.15 -12.17
CA SER A 31 4.69 2.15 -12.37
C SER A 31 5.08 0.80 -11.73
N MET A 32 6.32 0.36 -11.94
CA MET A 32 6.87 -0.84 -11.34
C MET A 32 7.00 -0.72 -9.81
N LEU A 33 7.44 0.43 -9.31
CA LEU A 33 7.53 0.69 -7.86
C LEU A 33 6.15 0.54 -7.20
N ILE A 34 5.12 1.15 -7.77
CA ILE A 34 3.75 1.09 -7.23
C ILE A 34 3.19 -0.32 -7.27
N GLN A 35 3.50 -1.11 -8.31
CA GLN A 35 3.16 -2.53 -8.33
C GLN A 35 3.81 -3.29 -7.17
N LYS A 36 5.11 -3.07 -6.92
CA LYS A 36 5.81 -3.72 -5.81
C LYS A 36 5.20 -3.32 -4.47
N ILE A 37 4.95 -2.04 -4.23
CA ILE A 37 4.29 -1.53 -3.02
C ILE A 37 2.91 -2.20 -2.83
N TYR A 38 2.13 -2.32 -3.90
CA TYR A 38 0.83 -2.99 -3.85
C TYR A 38 0.97 -4.47 -3.46
N ILE A 39 1.90 -5.21 -4.06
CA ILE A 39 2.14 -6.63 -3.73
C ILE A 39 2.57 -6.76 -2.26
N THR A 40 3.53 -5.95 -1.81
CA THR A 40 4.03 -5.95 -0.43
C THR A 40 2.91 -5.64 0.57
N TYR A 41 2.00 -4.71 0.26
CA TYR A 41 0.82 -4.43 1.08
C TYR A 41 -0.08 -5.67 1.28
N TYR A 42 -0.33 -6.45 0.22
CA TYR A 42 -1.14 -7.67 0.33
C TYR A 42 -0.42 -8.82 1.03
N GLN A 43 0.88 -8.99 0.77
CA GLN A 43 1.71 -9.98 1.47
C GLN A 43 1.70 -9.74 2.98
N ARG A 44 1.86 -8.48 3.40
CA ARG A 44 1.77 -8.09 4.81
C ARG A 44 0.41 -8.40 5.43
N ARG A 45 -0.69 -8.08 4.74
CA ARG A 45 -2.04 -8.44 5.22
C ARG A 45 -2.22 -9.95 5.39
N MET A 46 -1.62 -10.74 4.52
CA MET A 46 -1.60 -12.19 4.65
C MET A 46 -0.77 -12.62 5.87
N LEU A 47 0.41 -12.06 6.07
CA LEU A 47 1.25 -12.32 7.25
C LEU A 47 0.50 -12.03 8.55
N HIS A 48 -0.19 -10.89 8.65
CA HIS A 48 -1.00 -10.58 9.84
C HIS A 48 -2.13 -11.59 10.09
N LYS A 49 -2.72 -12.19 9.04
CA LYS A 49 -3.70 -13.27 9.21
C LYS A 49 -3.04 -14.55 9.73
N ILE A 50 -1.87 -14.89 9.21
CA ILE A 50 -1.09 -16.04 9.67
C ILE A 50 -0.73 -15.85 11.14
N TRP A 51 -0.24 -14.67 11.51
CA TRP A 51 0.08 -14.33 12.89
C TRP A 51 -1.13 -14.42 13.81
N TYR A 52 -2.30 -13.93 13.39
CA TYR A 52 -3.52 -14.09 14.17
C TYR A 52 -3.86 -15.57 14.43
N VAL A 53 -3.70 -16.44 13.42
CA VAL A 53 -3.93 -17.88 13.60
C VAL A 53 -2.88 -18.51 14.52
N LEU A 54 -1.61 -18.13 14.39
CA LEU A 54 -0.53 -18.62 15.24
C LEU A 54 -0.74 -18.19 16.69
N ASP A 55 -1.04 -16.92 16.94
CA ASP A 55 -1.28 -16.40 18.29
C ASP A 55 -2.47 -17.09 18.97
N THR A 56 -3.54 -17.38 18.21
CA THR A 56 -4.78 -17.97 18.75
C THR A 56 -4.73 -19.49 18.92
N LYS A 57 -3.98 -20.22 18.10
CA LYS A 57 -3.96 -21.70 18.10
C LYS A 57 -2.63 -22.32 18.51
N TYR A 58 -1.53 -21.60 18.31
CA TYR A 58 -0.16 -22.08 18.46
C TYR A 58 0.68 -21.01 19.17
N THR A 59 0.17 -20.51 20.29
CA THR A 59 0.71 -19.35 21.00
C THR A 59 2.19 -19.51 21.35
N ASP A 60 2.63 -20.73 21.66
CA ASP A 60 4.04 -21.03 21.97
C ASP A 60 4.95 -20.79 20.74
N ILE A 61 4.53 -21.23 19.55
CA ILE A 61 5.26 -20.97 18.30
C ILE A 61 5.26 -19.48 18.00
N TYR A 62 4.09 -18.83 18.14
CA TYR A 62 3.97 -17.40 17.90
C TYR A 62 4.92 -16.59 18.78
N LYS A 63 5.03 -16.93 20.07
CA LYS A 63 5.92 -16.24 21.01
C LYS A 63 7.39 -16.60 20.78
N ASN A 64 7.74 -17.87 20.65
CA ASN A 64 9.16 -18.25 20.62
C ASN A 64 9.85 -17.93 19.28
N GLU A 65 9.13 -18.03 18.17
CA GLU A 65 9.71 -17.88 16.82
C GLU A 65 9.47 -16.49 16.20
N PHE A 66 8.39 -15.81 16.59
CA PHE A 66 7.97 -14.56 15.94
C PHE A 66 7.95 -13.36 16.90
N CYS A 67 7.02 -13.31 17.85
CA CYS A 67 6.69 -12.11 18.64
C CYS A 67 7.35 -12.01 20.03
N GLY A 68 8.21 -12.95 20.41
CA GLY A 68 8.94 -12.94 21.67
C GLY A 68 10.28 -12.20 21.58
N GLU A 69 11.01 -12.20 22.69
CA GLU A 69 12.26 -11.43 22.88
C GLU A 69 13.35 -11.76 21.84
N ASN A 70 13.34 -12.98 21.28
CA ASN A 70 14.26 -13.45 20.23
C ASN A 70 13.57 -13.72 18.88
N GLY A 71 12.29 -13.38 18.76
CA GLY A 71 11.52 -13.68 17.57
C GLY A 71 11.77 -12.69 16.43
N LEU A 72 11.36 -13.05 15.22
CA LEU A 72 11.65 -12.27 14.00
C LEU A 72 10.89 -10.92 13.88
N VAL A 73 10.10 -10.51 14.87
CA VAL A 73 9.11 -9.42 14.70
C VAL A 73 9.70 -8.01 14.70
N GLY A 74 9.22 -7.19 13.76
CA GLY A 74 9.55 -5.78 13.66
C GLY A 74 9.23 -5.20 12.28
N LYS A 75 9.51 -3.91 12.08
CA LYS A 75 9.35 -3.22 10.78
C LYS A 75 10.08 -3.93 9.64
N MET A 76 11.14 -4.69 9.95
CA MET A 76 11.91 -5.46 8.98
C MET A 76 11.10 -6.58 8.31
N LEU A 77 10.16 -7.22 9.02
CA LEU A 77 9.26 -8.22 8.44
C LEU A 77 7.96 -7.62 7.91
N CYS A 78 7.44 -6.58 8.58
CA CYS A 78 6.14 -6.02 8.23
C CYS A 78 6.19 -4.94 7.16
N GLY A 79 7.31 -4.24 6.98
CA GLY A 79 7.37 -2.96 6.25
C GLY A 79 6.60 -1.83 6.97
N ASN A 80 6.38 -0.71 6.27
CA ASN A 80 5.55 0.43 6.74
C ASN A 80 4.19 0.51 6.04
N TRP A 81 3.10 0.75 6.78
CA TRP A 81 1.74 0.74 6.22
C TRP A 81 1.46 1.92 5.29
N ASP A 82 2.29 2.96 5.41
CA ASP A 82 2.24 4.21 4.67
C ASP A 82 3.30 4.31 3.57
N GLU A 83 3.75 3.18 3.03
CA GLU A 83 4.78 3.09 2.00
C GLU A 83 4.42 3.86 0.72
N PHE A 84 3.15 3.88 0.29
CA PHE A 84 2.77 4.56 -0.94
C PHE A 84 2.92 6.07 -0.79
N PHE A 85 2.34 6.67 0.23
CA PHE A 85 2.46 8.12 0.43
C PHE A 85 3.87 8.51 0.86
N THR A 86 4.59 7.68 1.62
CA THR A 86 6.00 7.94 1.94
C THR A 86 6.86 8.00 0.68
N ASN A 87 6.71 7.05 -0.25
CA ASN A 87 7.44 7.11 -1.52
C ASN A 87 7.03 8.33 -2.36
N MET A 88 5.73 8.63 -2.42
CA MET A 88 5.25 9.80 -3.15
C MET A 88 5.78 11.12 -2.56
N TYR A 89 6.02 11.23 -1.25
CA TYR A 89 6.63 12.43 -0.65
C TYR A 89 8.00 12.75 -1.28
N PHE A 90 8.81 11.73 -1.53
CA PHE A 90 10.15 11.89 -2.11
C PHE A 90 10.14 12.02 -3.64
N ILE A 91 9.15 11.42 -4.31
CA ILE A 91 9.05 11.43 -5.78
C ILE A 91 8.34 12.69 -6.28
N ASP A 92 7.20 13.04 -5.68
CA ASP A 92 6.39 14.20 -6.02
C ASP A 92 5.70 14.74 -4.76
N ARG A 93 6.39 15.68 -4.11
CA ARG A 93 5.93 16.30 -2.87
C ARG A 93 4.58 17.03 -3.04
N ALA A 94 4.34 17.64 -4.20
CA ALA A 94 3.09 18.33 -4.47
C ALA A 94 1.91 17.35 -4.53
N PHE A 95 2.11 16.18 -5.17
CA PHE A 95 1.15 15.09 -5.14
C PHE A 95 0.88 14.61 -3.72
N TYR A 96 1.93 14.39 -2.92
CA TYR A 96 1.80 13.95 -1.53
C TYR A 96 0.97 14.94 -0.70
N GLU A 97 1.31 16.22 -0.73
CA GLU A 97 0.63 17.27 0.05
C GLU A 97 -0.84 17.39 -0.37
N LYS A 98 -1.11 17.21 -1.67
CA LYS A 98 -2.47 17.29 -2.22
C LYS A 98 -3.38 16.14 -1.82
N TYR A 99 -2.86 14.93 -1.57
CA TYR A 99 -3.69 13.72 -1.41
C TYR A 99 -3.54 12.95 -0.10
N SER A 100 -2.37 12.95 0.54
CA SER A 100 -2.04 12.10 1.70
C SER A 100 -3.05 12.22 2.85
N ARG A 101 -3.50 13.43 3.15
CA ARG A 101 -4.48 13.71 4.23
C ARG A 101 -5.94 13.61 3.79
N ARG A 102 -6.22 13.43 2.49
CA ARG A 102 -7.58 13.48 1.91
C ARG A 102 -8.12 12.11 1.51
N ILE A 103 -7.24 11.16 1.20
CA ILE A 103 -7.61 9.83 0.74
C ILE A 103 -6.92 8.80 1.64
N PRO A 104 -7.66 7.83 2.21
CA PRO A 104 -7.03 6.72 2.91
C PRO A 104 -6.06 5.96 2.00
N GLU A 105 -4.89 5.61 2.52
CA GLU A 105 -3.81 5.06 1.73
C GLU A 105 -4.17 3.76 0.99
N GLU A 106 -4.91 2.86 1.64
CA GLU A 106 -5.43 1.64 0.99
C GLU A 106 -6.22 1.97 -0.29
N ALA A 107 -7.05 3.01 -0.25
CA ALA A 107 -7.86 3.41 -1.39
C ALA A 107 -7.05 4.13 -2.47
N ALA A 108 -6.02 4.88 -2.07
CA ALA A 108 -5.10 5.58 -2.95
C ALA A 108 -4.18 4.60 -3.69
N LEU A 109 -3.53 3.69 -2.95
CA LEU A 109 -2.67 2.64 -3.48
C LEU A 109 -3.42 1.72 -4.46
N GLY A 110 -4.68 1.35 -4.17
CA GLY A 110 -5.48 0.56 -5.11
C GLY A 110 -5.78 1.27 -6.43
N ASP A 111 -6.03 2.59 -6.38
CA ASP A 111 -6.23 3.39 -7.60
C ASP A 111 -4.92 3.58 -8.37
N ALA A 112 -3.81 3.80 -7.65
CA ALA A 112 -2.48 3.95 -8.22
C ALA A 112 -2.01 2.67 -8.90
N TYR A 113 -2.21 1.52 -8.26
CA TYR A 113 -1.94 0.22 -8.86
C TYR A 113 -2.73 0.05 -10.16
N ALA A 114 -4.04 0.31 -10.15
CA ALA A 114 -4.86 0.21 -11.36
C ALA A 114 -4.38 1.10 -12.52
N VAL A 115 -3.80 2.27 -12.23
CA VAL A 115 -3.15 3.13 -13.24
C VAL A 115 -1.83 2.50 -13.70
N ALA A 116 -0.97 2.08 -12.77
CA ALA A 116 0.32 1.47 -13.08
C ALA A 116 0.17 0.26 -14.01
N ILE A 117 -0.73 -0.70 -13.73
CA ILE A 117 -0.90 -1.87 -14.60
C ILE A 117 -1.40 -1.51 -16.00
N SER A 118 -2.07 -0.37 -16.18
CA SER A 118 -2.51 0.03 -17.52
C SER A 118 -1.34 0.41 -18.43
N TYR A 119 -0.20 0.82 -17.86
CA TYR A 119 1.04 1.12 -18.60
C TYR A 119 2.00 -0.07 -18.68
N MET A 120 1.92 -1.01 -17.74
CA MET A 120 2.76 -2.22 -17.79
C MET A 120 2.18 -3.31 -18.69
N LYS A 121 0.86 -3.33 -18.93
CA LYS A 121 0.22 -4.26 -19.88
C LYS A 121 0.47 -3.93 -21.36
N SER A 122 1.03 -2.75 -21.63
CA SER A 122 1.42 -2.32 -22.98
C SER A 122 2.88 -2.67 -23.32
N LEU A 123 3.57 -3.40 -22.45
CA LEU A 123 4.86 -4.05 -22.69
C LEU A 123 4.62 -5.52 -23.03
#